data_AF-K3ZT89-F1
#
_entry.id   AF-K3ZT89-F1
#
_cell.length_a   1.000
_cell.length_b   1.000
_cell.length_c   1.000
_cell.angle_alpha   90.00
_cell.angle_beta   90.00
_cell.angle_gamma   90.00
#
_symmetry.space_group_name_H-M   'P 1'
#
loop_
_entity.id
_entity.type
_entity.pdbx_description
1 polymer ?
#
loop_
_entity_poly.entity_id
_entity_poly.type
_entity_poly.pdbx_seq_one_letter_code
_entity_poly.pdbx_strand_id
1 'polypeptide(L)'
;MMFLSSLLVLLGLPNSLRVGRSSGTPPRTARTGKVVDGARVRNWVCINFCHDLHMNIVHKFCSDLVGWSCTTGLNMDNLRLPIFTARPDQVEADLRMRYQDARNKLGGQKIDLLLAILPEKNGSLYGNFKRICETEIGIMSQCCLGKFVTSARAPYFANVAIKINAKLGGRNTEFANPQQSLPVVSSEPTIIFGADVTHPAALDDTAPSIASVVASQDWPNVAKYNGVVRAQGHRQELIDGLEDIVKELLRAFEQGSRRRPKQLIFYRDGVSEGQFKQVLEQEIPEIEKAWKALYNEKPQITFIVVQKRHHTRLFPSDRRSADRTGNILPGTVIDRNICHPTEFDFFLCSHAGIKGTSRPTHYHVLRDDNKFTADGLQSLTYNLCYMYSNCTRSVSIAPPAYYAHKLAFRARFYVNQGSDVASSSNLSARAAGPNPLPQIKDELKRSMFYC
;
A
#
# COMPACT_ATOMS: atom_id res chain seq x y z
N MET A 1 28.01 -19.86 8.26
CA MET A 1 26.89 -19.97 9.21
C MET A 1 27.44 -19.59 10.58
N MET A 2 27.39 -18.30 10.94
CA MET A 2 27.82 -17.86 12.28
C MET A 2 26.65 -18.02 13.24
N PHE A 3 26.82 -18.85 14.27
CA PHE A 3 25.87 -18.98 15.35
C PHE A 3 26.10 -17.83 16.34
N LEU A 4 25.28 -16.77 16.24
CA LEU A 4 25.26 -15.68 17.21
C LEU A 4 24.53 -16.14 18.47
N SER A 5 25.27 -16.66 19.44
CA SER A 5 24.77 -16.80 20.82
C SER A 5 24.80 -15.42 21.50
N SER A 6 23.63 -14.94 21.93
CA SER A 6 23.47 -13.89 22.97
C SER A 6 23.31 -12.41 22.56
N LEU A 7 22.89 -12.04 21.33
CA LEU A 7 22.71 -10.62 20.94
C LEU A 7 21.41 -10.30 20.17
N LEU A 8 20.29 -10.94 20.52
CA LEU A 8 18.98 -10.67 19.92
C LEU A 8 18.12 -9.83 20.86
N VAL A 9 17.72 -8.63 20.43
CA VAL A 9 16.68 -7.86 21.11
C VAL A 9 15.34 -8.17 20.44
N LEU A 10 14.37 -8.60 21.24
CA LEU A 10 12.99 -8.79 20.78
C LEU A 10 12.19 -7.55 21.19
N LEU A 11 11.75 -6.77 20.20
CA LEU A 11 10.81 -5.69 20.47
C LEU A 11 9.47 -6.28 20.95
N GLY A 12 8.94 -5.73 22.04
CA GLY A 12 7.62 -6.08 22.53
C GLY A 12 6.54 -5.75 21.49
N LEU A 13 5.42 -6.48 21.52
CA LEU A 13 4.26 -6.13 20.71
C LEU A 13 3.85 -4.66 20.98
N PRO A 14 3.34 -3.93 19.97
CA PRO A 14 2.85 -2.58 20.20
C PRO A 14 1.83 -2.58 21.34
N ASN A 15 1.89 -1.57 22.21
CA ASN A 15 0.96 -1.41 23.32
C ASN A 15 -0.50 -1.32 22.82
N SER A 16 -1.16 -2.47 22.77
CA SER A 16 -2.54 -2.73 22.30
C SER A 16 -2.95 -2.00 21.01
N LEU A 17 -2.94 -2.70 19.88
CA LEU A 17 -3.69 -2.25 18.69
C LEU A 17 -5.19 -2.32 18.99
N ARG A 18 -5.91 -1.25 18.67
CA ARG A 18 -7.38 -1.24 18.72
C ARG A 18 -7.94 -1.61 17.36
N VAL A 19 -8.89 -2.54 17.44
CA VAL A 19 -9.86 -2.89 16.42
C VAL A 19 -11.19 -2.54 17.11
N GLY A 20 -12.03 -1.69 16.52
CA GLY A 20 -13.21 -1.04 17.11
C GLY A 20 -14.05 -1.89 18.09
N ARG A 21 -14.62 -1.24 19.12
CA ARG A 21 -15.34 -1.90 20.23
C ARG A 21 -16.60 -2.63 19.76
N SER A 22 -16.84 -3.84 20.28
CA SER A 22 -18.12 -4.54 20.20
C SER A 22 -18.93 -4.31 21.49
N SER A 23 -20.09 -3.67 21.40
CA SER A 23 -21.16 -3.85 22.38
C SER A 23 -21.86 -5.19 22.05
N GLY A 24 -21.55 -6.24 22.82
CA GLY A 24 -22.20 -7.56 22.70
C GLY A 24 -21.22 -8.73 22.73
N THR A 25 -21.56 -9.76 23.51
CA THR A 25 -20.84 -11.03 23.61
C THR A 25 -20.84 -11.80 22.28
N PRO A 26 -19.68 -12.07 21.66
CA PRO A 26 -19.61 -12.79 20.38
C PRO A 26 -19.67 -14.32 20.56
N PRO A 27 -20.19 -15.08 19.58
CA PRO A 27 -20.11 -16.53 19.55
C PRO A 27 -18.66 -17.02 19.47
N ARG A 28 -18.38 -18.16 20.13
CA ARG A 28 -17.05 -18.71 20.47
C ARG A 28 -16.10 -19.07 19.30
N THR A 29 -16.40 -18.73 18.05
CA THR A 29 -15.57 -19.10 16.88
C THR A 29 -15.19 -17.96 15.93
N ALA A 30 -15.52 -16.70 16.22
CA ALA A 30 -15.06 -15.55 15.43
C ALA A 30 -14.64 -14.37 16.34
N ARG A 31 -13.37 -14.30 16.74
CA ARG A 31 -12.77 -13.05 17.23
C ARG A 31 -12.43 -12.15 16.04
N THR A 32 -13.44 -11.65 15.33
CA THR A 32 -13.25 -10.57 14.35
C THR A 32 -13.64 -9.26 15.02
N GLY A 33 -12.65 -8.46 15.41
CA GLY A 33 -12.91 -7.09 15.85
C GLY A 33 -13.51 -6.26 14.70
N LYS A 34 -14.27 -5.21 15.02
CA LYS A 34 -14.79 -4.27 14.03
C LYS A 34 -13.69 -3.31 13.58
N VAL A 35 -13.75 -2.79 12.36
CA VAL A 35 -12.88 -1.69 11.94
C VAL A 35 -13.07 -0.48 12.88
N VAL A 36 -12.05 0.36 13.00
CA VAL A 36 -12.09 1.59 13.83
C VAL A 36 -13.10 2.57 13.25
N ASP A 37 -12.91 2.95 11.98
CA ASP A 37 -13.84 3.77 11.22
C ASP A 37 -14.32 2.99 10.01
N GLY A 38 -15.62 2.68 9.99
CA GLY A 38 -16.30 2.05 8.87
C GLY A 38 -16.70 3.05 7.79
N ALA A 39 -16.22 2.85 6.57
CA ALA A 39 -16.71 3.54 5.40
C ALA A 39 -18.18 3.14 5.11
N ARG A 40 -18.89 3.98 4.35
CA ARG A 40 -20.25 3.68 3.87
C ARG A 40 -20.22 3.38 2.37
N VAL A 41 -20.82 2.26 1.98
CA VAL A 41 -21.07 1.84 0.60
C VAL A 41 -22.58 1.78 0.40
N ARG A 42 -23.16 2.79 -0.25
CA ARG A 42 -24.61 2.84 -0.51
C ARG A 42 -24.93 2.23 -1.86
N ASN A 43 -24.31 2.79 -2.90
CA ASN A 43 -24.56 2.41 -4.27
C ASN A 43 -23.35 1.66 -4.78
N TRP A 44 -23.50 0.37 -5.05
CA TRP A 44 -22.43 -0.43 -5.61
C TRP A 44 -22.97 -1.37 -6.67
N VAL A 45 -22.06 -1.81 -7.54
CA VAL A 45 -22.38 -2.66 -8.68
C VAL A 45 -21.45 -3.88 -8.68
N CYS A 46 -21.98 -5.02 -9.11
CA CYS A 46 -21.20 -6.22 -9.36
C CYS A 46 -21.17 -6.52 -10.87
N ILE A 47 -19.95 -6.72 -11.40
CA ILE A 47 -19.73 -7.17 -12.78
C ILE A 47 -19.02 -8.52 -12.73
N ASN A 48 -19.66 -9.55 -13.28
CA ASN A 48 -19.10 -10.89 -13.38
C ASN A 48 -18.49 -11.13 -14.77
N PHE A 49 -17.19 -11.39 -14.80
CA PHE A 49 -16.44 -11.77 -16.01
C PHE A 49 -16.26 -13.30 -16.14
N CYS A 50 -16.77 -14.09 -15.19
CA CYS A 50 -16.75 -15.55 -15.23
C CYS A 50 -18.05 -16.10 -15.86
N HIS A 51 -17.94 -16.71 -17.04
CA HIS A 51 -19.06 -17.32 -17.76
C HIS A 51 -19.50 -18.67 -17.17
N ASP A 52 -18.60 -19.33 -16.45
CA ASP A 52 -18.79 -20.63 -15.80
C ASP A 52 -19.44 -20.54 -14.41
N LEU A 53 -19.55 -19.33 -13.84
CA LEU A 53 -20.18 -19.14 -12.52
C LEU A 53 -21.69 -18.99 -12.64
N HIS A 54 -22.42 -19.93 -12.03
CA HIS A 54 -23.87 -19.85 -11.91
C HIS A 54 -24.30 -18.61 -11.12
N MET A 55 -25.27 -17.85 -11.62
CA MET A 55 -25.70 -16.57 -11.03
C MET A 55 -26.13 -16.69 -9.56
N ASN A 56 -26.78 -17.79 -9.17
CA ASN A 56 -27.16 -18.02 -7.76
C ASN A 56 -25.95 -18.00 -6.80
N ILE A 57 -24.79 -18.50 -7.24
CA ILE A 57 -23.55 -18.47 -6.45
C ILE A 57 -23.07 -17.03 -6.31
N VAL A 58 -23.13 -16.25 -7.39
CA VAL A 58 -22.71 -14.85 -7.39
C VAL A 58 -23.62 -13.99 -6.52
N HIS A 59 -24.95 -14.20 -6.59
CA HIS A 59 -25.92 -13.55 -5.70
C HIS A 59 -25.65 -13.87 -4.23
N LYS A 60 -25.45 -15.14 -3.90
CA LYS A 60 -25.11 -15.57 -2.54
C LYS A 60 -23.82 -14.91 -2.07
N PHE A 61 -22.77 -14.92 -2.88
CA PHE A 61 -21.50 -14.28 -2.56
C PHE A 61 -21.66 -12.77 -2.28
N CYS A 62 -22.44 -12.06 -3.10
CA CYS A 62 -22.73 -10.64 -2.89
C CYS A 62 -23.48 -10.39 -1.57
N SER A 63 -24.48 -11.23 -1.26
CA SER A 63 -25.23 -11.15 0.00
C SER A 63 -24.35 -11.44 1.23
N ASP A 64 -23.53 -12.50 1.16
CA ASP A 64 -22.60 -12.87 2.21
C ASP A 64 -21.55 -11.77 2.43
N LEU A 65 -21.03 -11.16 1.34
CA LEU A 65 -20.10 -10.04 1.42
C LEU A 65 -20.71 -8.85 2.17
N VAL A 66 -21.99 -8.52 1.92
CA VAL A 66 -22.70 -7.45 2.64
C VAL A 66 -22.80 -7.80 4.14
N GLY A 67 -23.26 -9.00 4.47
CA GLY A 67 -23.41 -9.45 5.86
C GLY A 67 -22.08 -9.41 6.64
N TRP A 68 -21.01 -9.92 6.03
CA TRP A 68 -19.67 -9.90 6.64
C TRP A 68 -19.08 -8.50 6.71
N SER A 69 -19.29 -7.66 5.69
CA SER A 69 -18.87 -6.25 5.72
C SER A 69 -19.46 -5.54 6.92
N CYS A 70 -20.78 -5.64 7.11
CA CYS A 70 -21.47 -5.06 8.27
C CYS A 70 -20.99 -5.64 9.60
N THR A 71 -20.74 -6.95 9.66
CA THR A 71 -20.19 -7.62 10.85
C THR A 71 -18.80 -7.09 11.22
N THR A 72 -17.96 -6.85 10.20
CA THR A 72 -16.63 -6.24 10.37
C THR A 72 -16.66 -4.72 10.58
N GLY A 73 -17.84 -4.08 10.55
CA GLY A 73 -18.00 -2.64 10.75
C GLY A 73 -17.94 -1.79 9.48
N LEU A 74 -17.74 -2.37 8.30
CA LEU A 74 -17.93 -1.69 7.02
C LEU A 74 -19.43 -1.60 6.71
N ASN A 75 -19.96 -0.38 6.56
CA ASN A 75 -21.39 -0.20 6.37
C ASN A 75 -21.75 -0.32 4.89
N MET A 76 -22.24 -1.48 4.48
CA MET A 76 -22.54 -1.79 3.08
C MET A 76 -24.02 -2.09 2.89
N ASP A 77 -24.67 -1.37 1.99
CA ASP A 77 -26.07 -1.62 1.64
C ASP A 77 -26.21 -2.90 0.80
N ASN A 78 -27.39 -3.52 0.82
CA ASN A 78 -27.71 -4.62 -0.08
C ASN A 78 -27.57 -4.19 -1.55
N LEU A 79 -27.16 -5.13 -2.41
CA LEU A 79 -27.04 -4.88 -3.84
C LEU A 79 -28.44 -4.59 -4.44
N ARG A 80 -28.66 -3.35 -4.88
CA ARG A 80 -29.94 -2.92 -5.50
C ARG A 80 -29.95 -3.08 -7.02
N LEU A 81 -28.77 -3.06 -7.63
CA LEU A 81 -28.60 -3.22 -9.06
C LEU A 81 -28.55 -4.71 -9.44
N PRO A 82 -28.98 -5.08 -10.65
CA PRO A 82 -28.72 -6.43 -11.14
C PRO A 82 -27.21 -6.66 -11.25
N ILE A 83 -26.79 -7.92 -11.07
CA ILE A 83 -25.43 -8.33 -11.39
C ILE A 83 -25.29 -8.29 -12.91
N PHE A 84 -24.29 -7.57 -13.40
CA PHE A 84 -24.00 -7.50 -14.83
C PHE A 84 -23.01 -8.57 -15.23
N THR A 85 -23.13 -9.08 -16.45
CA THR A 85 -22.13 -9.95 -17.06
C THR A 85 -21.35 -9.18 -18.12
N ALA A 86 -20.05 -9.47 -18.20
CA ALA A 86 -19.14 -8.88 -19.17
C ALA A 86 -18.15 -9.94 -19.67
N ARG A 87 -17.65 -9.77 -20.89
CA ARG A 87 -16.68 -10.68 -21.49
C ARG A 87 -15.25 -10.24 -21.18
N PRO A 88 -14.36 -11.15 -20.73
CA PRO A 88 -12.95 -10.83 -20.46
C PRO A 88 -12.21 -10.13 -21.60
N ASP A 89 -12.45 -10.57 -22.84
CA ASP A 89 -11.82 -10.05 -24.07
C ASP A 89 -12.38 -8.69 -24.51
N GLN A 90 -13.56 -8.30 -24.02
CA GLN A 90 -14.22 -7.03 -24.33
C GLN A 90 -14.29 -6.08 -23.13
N VAL A 91 -13.38 -6.23 -22.15
CA VAL A 91 -13.38 -5.44 -20.91
C VAL A 91 -13.50 -3.94 -21.16
N GLU A 92 -12.83 -3.43 -22.20
CA GLU A 92 -12.87 -2.03 -22.61
C GLU A 92 -14.31 -1.53 -22.87
N ALA A 93 -15.03 -2.21 -23.78
CA ALA A 93 -16.36 -1.81 -24.17
C ALA A 93 -17.39 -2.17 -23.09
N ASP A 94 -17.34 -3.41 -22.59
CA ASP A 94 -18.34 -3.93 -21.66
C ASP A 94 -18.29 -3.18 -20.32
N LEU A 95 -17.11 -2.86 -19.78
CA LEU A 95 -17.01 -2.15 -18.51
C LEU A 95 -17.64 -0.76 -18.58
N ARG A 96 -17.37 0.00 -19.67
CA ARG A 96 -17.93 1.34 -19.87
C ARG A 96 -19.45 1.28 -20.05
N MET A 97 -19.93 0.33 -20.84
CA MET A 97 -21.36 0.08 -21.05
C MET A 97 -22.06 -0.29 -19.74
N ARG A 98 -21.54 -1.27 -18.99
CA ARG A 98 -22.16 -1.71 -17.72
C ARG A 98 -22.13 -0.64 -16.64
N TYR A 99 -21.09 0.19 -16.61
CA TYR A 99 -21.05 1.35 -15.72
C TYR A 99 -22.13 2.38 -16.06
N GLN A 100 -22.34 2.68 -17.34
CA GLN A 100 -23.41 3.57 -17.80
C GLN A 100 -24.80 3.00 -17.49
N ASP A 101 -25.03 1.71 -17.76
CA ASP A 101 -26.28 1.02 -17.43
C ASP A 101 -26.60 1.14 -15.93
N ALA A 102 -25.60 0.91 -15.07
CA ALA A 102 -25.72 1.04 -13.63
C ALA A 102 -26.05 2.48 -13.21
N ARG A 103 -25.39 3.48 -13.80
CA ARG A 103 -25.67 4.89 -13.52
C ARG A 103 -27.08 5.32 -13.93
N ASN A 104 -27.54 4.89 -15.09
CA ASN A 104 -28.89 5.18 -15.57
C ASN A 104 -29.95 4.58 -14.65
N LYS A 105 -29.76 3.32 -14.21
CA LYS A 105 -30.66 2.66 -13.25
C LYS A 105 -30.69 3.32 -11.87
N LEU A 106 -29.62 4.00 -11.48
CA LEU A 106 -29.57 4.78 -10.23
C LEU A 106 -30.02 6.24 -10.39
N GLY A 107 -30.53 6.64 -11.57
CA GLY A 107 -30.93 8.03 -11.82
C GLY A 107 -29.77 9.01 -11.72
N GLY A 108 -28.56 8.59 -12.12
CA GLY A 108 -27.36 9.43 -12.10
C GLY A 108 -26.67 9.54 -10.73
N GLN A 109 -27.18 8.88 -9.68
CA GLN A 109 -26.52 8.87 -8.38
C GLN A 109 -25.09 8.32 -8.48
N LYS A 110 -24.22 8.77 -7.57
CA LYS A 110 -22.85 8.28 -7.47
C LYS A 110 -22.84 6.79 -7.15
N ILE A 111 -21.96 6.04 -7.82
CA ILE A 111 -21.61 4.66 -7.48
C ILE A 111 -20.34 4.71 -6.62
N ASP A 112 -20.41 4.16 -5.41
CA ASP A 112 -19.34 4.16 -4.42
C ASP A 112 -18.30 3.07 -4.71
N LEU A 113 -18.72 1.90 -5.21
CA LEU A 113 -17.86 0.74 -5.43
C LEU A 113 -18.28 -0.08 -6.66
N LEU A 114 -17.29 -0.48 -7.45
CA LEU A 114 -17.43 -1.50 -8.49
C LEU A 114 -16.73 -2.80 -8.03
N LEU A 115 -17.52 -3.85 -7.79
CA LEU A 115 -17.02 -5.19 -7.51
C LEU A 115 -16.91 -5.99 -8.81
N ALA A 116 -15.71 -6.43 -9.17
CA ALA A 116 -15.49 -7.28 -10.34
C ALA A 116 -15.13 -8.71 -9.93
N ILE A 117 -15.80 -9.69 -10.51
CA ILE A 117 -15.45 -11.11 -10.37
C ILE A 117 -14.69 -11.52 -11.62
N LEU A 118 -13.44 -11.93 -11.44
CA LEU A 118 -12.51 -12.22 -12.52
C LEU A 118 -12.19 -13.72 -12.59
N PRO A 119 -11.95 -14.29 -13.80
CA PRO A 119 -11.44 -15.64 -13.94
C PRO A 119 -10.03 -15.76 -13.33
N GLU A 120 -9.60 -16.99 -13.05
CA GLU A 120 -8.25 -17.25 -12.52
C GLU A 120 -7.17 -16.89 -13.54
N LYS A 121 -7.33 -17.35 -14.78
CA LYS A 121 -6.53 -16.91 -15.92
C LYS A 121 -7.12 -15.59 -16.42
N ASN A 122 -6.56 -14.48 -15.96
CA ASN A 122 -7.07 -13.14 -16.26
C ASN A 122 -6.08 -12.26 -17.05
N GLY A 123 -5.03 -12.82 -17.66
CA GLY A 123 -4.15 -12.14 -18.62
C GLY A 123 -3.99 -10.63 -18.40
N SER A 124 -4.43 -9.83 -19.38
CA SER A 124 -4.49 -8.37 -19.30
C SER A 124 -5.77 -7.82 -18.65
N LEU A 125 -6.80 -8.64 -18.42
CA LEU A 125 -8.12 -8.23 -17.91
C LEU A 125 -8.00 -7.44 -16.60
N TYR A 126 -7.23 -7.93 -15.61
CA TYR A 126 -7.08 -7.22 -14.34
C TYR A 126 -6.45 -5.84 -14.54
N GLY A 127 -5.40 -5.75 -15.35
CA GLY A 127 -4.71 -4.49 -15.66
C GLY A 127 -5.62 -3.50 -16.37
N ASN A 128 -6.29 -3.94 -17.44
CA ASN A 128 -7.21 -3.11 -18.22
C ASN A 128 -8.40 -2.64 -17.36
N PHE A 129 -9.00 -3.55 -16.58
CA PHE A 129 -10.07 -3.22 -15.65
C PHE A 129 -9.66 -2.12 -14.66
N LYS A 130 -8.47 -2.25 -14.05
CA LYS A 130 -7.94 -1.26 -13.10
C LYS A 130 -7.65 0.07 -13.78
N ARG A 131 -6.96 0.06 -14.91
CA ARG A 131 -6.67 1.26 -15.72
C ARG A 131 -7.96 2.01 -16.05
N ILE A 132 -8.94 1.35 -16.66
CA ILE A 132 -10.21 1.99 -17.05
C ILE A 132 -10.95 2.56 -15.82
N CYS A 133 -11.04 1.80 -14.73
CA CYS A 133 -11.68 2.31 -13.50
C CYS A 133 -10.98 3.56 -12.96
N GLU A 134 -9.64 3.62 -13.03
CA GLU A 134 -8.83 4.58 -12.28
C GLU A 134 -8.44 5.83 -13.08
N THR A 135 -8.26 5.69 -14.39
CA THR A 135 -7.78 6.78 -15.26
C THR A 135 -8.86 7.30 -16.20
N GLU A 136 -9.95 6.55 -16.42
CA GLU A 136 -11.01 6.92 -17.37
C GLU A 136 -12.35 7.16 -16.68
N ILE A 137 -12.81 6.24 -15.82
CA ILE A 137 -14.13 6.33 -15.17
C ILE A 137 -14.07 7.08 -13.85
N GLY A 138 -13.04 6.87 -13.02
CA GLY A 138 -12.92 7.48 -11.69
C GLY A 138 -13.72 6.77 -10.61
N ILE A 139 -13.79 5.44 -10.66
CA ILE A 139 -14.55 4.62 -9.71
C ILE A 139 -13.64 3.72 -8.88
N MET A 140 -13.92 3.67 -7.57
CA MET A 140 -13.24 2.74 -6.67
C MET A 140 -13.66 1.30 -7.00
N SER A 141 -12.68 0.40 -7.10
CA SER A 141 -12.95 -0.99 -7.51
C SER A 141 -12.30 -2.06 -6.64
N GLN A 142 -13.00 -3.18 -6.49
CA GLN A 142 -12.51 -4.38 -5.81
C GLN A 142 -12.67 -5.60 -6.72
N CYS A 143 -11.58 -6.35 -6.92
CA CYS A 143 -11.60 -7.57 -7.73
C CYS A 143 -11.59 -8.81 -6.82
N CYS A 144 -12.38 -9.82 -7.17
CA CYS A 144 -12.38 -11.13 -6.53
C CYS A 144 -12.20 -12.21 -7.61
N LEU A 145 -11.38 -13.23 -7.35
CA LEU A 145 -11.24 -14.34 -8.31
C LEU A 145 -12.41 -15.32 -8.17
N GLY A 146 -12.93 -15.81 -9.28
CA GLY A 146 -14.08 -16.73 -9.32
C GLY A 146 -13.91 -17.97 -8.45
N LYS A 147 -12.69 -18.54 -8.38
CA LYS A 147 -12.38 -19.68 -7.50
C LYS A 147 -12.61 -19.41 -6.01
N PHE A 148 -12.49 -18.15 -5.58
CA PHE A 148 -12.77 -17.76 -4.20
C PHE A 148 -14.23 -17.37 -4.00
N VAL A 149 -14.96 -17.01 -5.05
CA VAL A 149 -16.41 -16.78 -4.99
C VAL A 149 -17.14 -18.08 -4.65
N THR A 150 -16.71 -19.21 -5.22
CA THR A 150 -17.31 -20.55 -4.97
C THR A 150 -16.94 -21.13 -3.59
N SER A 151 -15.80 -20.74 -3.03
CA SER A 151 -15.23 -21.31 -1.81
C SER A 151 -15.11 -20.32 -0.65
N ALA A 152 -15.72 -19.14 -0.77
CA ALA A 152 -15.60 -18.05 0.20
C ALA A 152 -16.04 -18.49 1.59
N ARG A 153 -15.24 -18.14 2.59
CA ARG A 153 -15.54 -18.33 4.02
C ARG A 153 -15.34 -17.01 4.75
N ALA A 154 -15.77 -16.96 6.01
CA ALA A 154 -15.66 -15.78 6.87
C ALA A 154 -14.30 -15.04 6.78
N PRO A 155 -13.13 -15.71 6.84
CA PRO A 155 -11.85 -15.00 6.78
C PRO A 155 -11.59 -14.33 5.42
N TYR A 156 -12.12 -14.89 4.33
CA TYR A 156 -12.01 -14.30 3.01
C TYR A 156 -12.82 -13.00 2.94
N PHE A 157 -14.08 -13.03 3.36
CA PHE A 157 -14.94 -11.85 3.38
C PHE A 157 -14.39 -10.74 4.28
N ALA A 158 -13.89 -11.09 5.48
CA ALA A 158 -13.24 -10.12 6.36
C ALA A 158 -12.04 -9.44 5.69
N ASN A 159 -11.19 -10.20 4.99
CA ASN A 159 -10.05 -9.64 4.27
C ASN A 159 -10.45 -8.78 3.06
N VAL A 160 -11.58 -9.08 2.40
CA VAL A 160 -12.13 -8.23 1.33
C VAL A 160 -12.73 -6.95 1.93
N ALA A 161 -13.48 -7.05 3.01
CA ALA A 161 -14.12 -5.92 3.69
C ALA A 161 -13.09 -4.89 4.18
N ILE A 162 -12.00 -5.31 4.82
CA ILE A 162 -10.95 -4.37 5.29
C ILE A 162 -10.27 -3.64 4.12
N LYS A 163 -10.13 -4.27 2.95
CA LYS A 163 -9.60 -3.62 1.73
C LYS A 163 -10.57 -2.59 1.18
N ILE A 164 -11.86 -2.94 1.11
CA ILE A 164 -12.91 -2.00 0.69
C ILE A 164 -12.97 -0.81 1.66
N ASN A 165 -12.88 -1.07 2.96
CA ASN A 165 -12.89 -0.04 3.99
C ASN A 165 -11.73 0.95 3.82
N ALA A 166 -10.50 0.45 3.68
CA ALA A 166 -9.31 1.28 3.48
C ALA A 166 -9.39 2.12 2.18
N LYS A 167 -9.85 1.50 1.10
CA LYS A 167 -10.06 2.16 -0.19
C LYS A 167 -11.00 3.35 -0.11
N LEU A 168 -12.08 3.20 0.66
CA LEU A 168 -13.12 4.21 0.81
C LEU A 168 -12.86 5.16 1.99
N GLY A 169 -11.61 5.20 2.48
CA GLY A 169 -11.17 6.17 3.48
C GLY A 169 -11.49 5.80 4.93
N GLY A 170 -11.92 4.56 5.21
CA GLY A 170 -12.05 4.03 6.55
C GLY A 170 -10.71 3.66 7.19
N ARG A 171 -10.70 3.48 8.52
CA ARG A 171 -9.53 3.03 9.30
C ARG A 171 -9.80 1.65 9.87
N ASN A 172 -8.95 0.68 9.55
CA ASN A 172 -9.12 -0.70 10.02
C ASN A 172 -8.59 -0.90 11.44
N THR A 173 -7.46 -0.28 11.74
CA THR A 173 -6.73 -0.40 13.01
C THR A 173 -6.19 0.96 13.43
N GLU A 174 -5.96 1.13 14.73
CA GLU A 174 -5.27 2.27 15.33
C GLU A 174 -4.48 1.82 16.56
N PHE A 175 -3.54 2.64 17.02
CA PHE A 175 -2.88 2.42 18.31
C PHE A 175 -3.80 2.85 19.45
N ALA A 176 -3.93 2.03 20.51
CA ALA A 176 -4.69 2.43 21.69
C ALA A 176 -4.12 3.66 22.38
N ASN A 177 -2.79 3.80 22.34
CA ASN A 177 -2.03 4.89 22.93
C ASN A 177 -0.97 5.36 21.91
N PRO A 178 -1.32 6.25 20.98
CA PRO A 178 -0.39 6.76 19.97
C PRO A 178 0.88 7.38 20.59
N GLN A 179 0.76 8.08 21.72
CA GLN A 179 1.89 8.73 22.41
C GLN A 179 2.94 7.71 22.87
N GLN A 180 2.53 6.48 23.19
CA GLN A 180 3.44 5.42 23.57
C GLN A 180 3.92 4.60 22.36
N SER A 181 3.05 4.35 21.38
CA SER A 181 3.38 3.54 20.20
C SER A 181 4.22 4.30 19.17
N LEU A 182 4.00 5.60 19.04
CA LEU A 182 4.65 6.47 18.08
C LEU A 182 4.95 7.83 18.75
N PRO A 183 5.86 7.89 19.75
CA PRO A 183 6.07 9.08 20.57
C PRO A 183 6.44 10.31 19.73
N VAL A 184 7.45 10.18 18.86
CA VAL A 184 7.92 11.27 17.98
C VAL A 184 6.84 11.71 16.99
N VAL A 185 6.09 10.77 16.43
CA VAL A 185 4.99 11.08 15.50
C VAL A 185 3.84 11.75 16.24
N SER A 186 3.56 11.38 17.48
CA SER A 186 2.39 11.87 18.23
C SER A 186 2.63 13.22 18.91
N SER A 187 3.89 13.57 19.20
CA SER A 187 4.25 14.85 19.82
C SER A 187 4.12 16.03 18.86
N GLU A 188 4.47 15.83 17.58
CA GLU A 188 4.49 16.88 16.56
C GLU A 188 3.82 16.41 15.26
N PRO A 189 3.11 17.28 14.52
CA PRO A 189 2.56 16.96 13.20
C PRO A 189 3.62 16.38 12.27
N THR A 190 3.57 15.06 12.08
CA THR A 190 4.58 14.30 11.35
C THR A 190 3.96 13.65 10.15
N ILE A 191 4.54 13.90 8.98
CA ILE A 191 4.17 13.23 7.74
C ILE A 191 5.16 12.10 7.46
N ILE A 192 4.64 10.90 7.16
CA ILE A 192 5.45 9.71 6.87
C ILE A 192 5.31 9.38 5.38
N PHE A 193 6.43 9.44 4.68
CA PHE A 193 6.54 9.10 3.27
C PHE A 193 7.02 7.67 3.07
N GLY A 194 6.59 7.08 1.96
CA GLY A 194 7.16 5.86 1.41
C GLY A 194 7.42 6.05 -0.07
N ALA A 195 8.55 5.57 -0.57
CA ALA A 195 8.88 5.67 -1.98
C ALA A 195 9.49 4.37 -2.51
N ASP A 196 9.20 4.08 -3.77
CA ASP A 196 9.72 2.92 -4.51
C ASP A 196 9.85 3.29 -5.99
N VAL A 197 10.89 2.72 -6.63
CA VAL A 197 11.06 2.75 -8.07
C VAL A 197 11.06 1.32 -8.59
N THR A 198 10.10 1.02 -9.45
CA THR A 198 10.00 -0.29 -10.10
C THR A 198 10.50 -0.21 -11.53
N HIS A 199 11.50 -1.01 -11.87
CA HIS A 199 12.01 -1.15 -13.23
C HIS A 199 11.20 -2.16 -14.07
N PRO A 200 11.30 -2.09 -15.42
CA PRO A 200 10.84 -3.15 -16.31
C PRO A 200 11.52 -4.50 -16.07
N ALA A 201 11.00 -5.53 -16.74
CA ALA A 201 11.62 -6.86 -16.75
C ALA A 201 13.06 -6.79 -17.30
N ALA A 202 13.90 -7.77 -16.95
CA ALA A 202 15.32 -7.79 -17.33
C ALA A 202 15.56 -7.70 -18.85
N LEU A 203 14.64 -8.27 -19.65
CA LEU A 203 14.71 -8.32 -21.12
C LEU A 203 13.97 -7.16 -21.80
N ASP A 204 13.38 -6.24 -21.04
CA ASP A 204 12.72 -5.06 -21.58
C ASP A 204 13.67 -3.88 -21.44
N ASP A 205 14.20 -3.42 -22.56
CA ASP A 205 15.17 -2.32 -22.65
C ASP A 205 14.50 -0.98 -23.00
N THR A 206 13.17 -0.95 -23.06
CA THR A 206 12.42 0.19 -23.61
C THR A 206 11.43 0.79 -22.63
N ALA A 207 10.80 -0.02 -21.79
CA ALA A 207 9.77 0.49 -20.90
C ALA A 207 10.37 1.42 -19.84
N PRO A 208 9.61 2.42 -19.37
CA PRO A 208 10.09 3.35 -18.36
C PRO A 208 10.22 2.69 -16.99
N SER A 209 11.05 3.27 -16.12
CA SER A 209 10.91 3.02 -14.69
C SER A 209 9.70 3.78 -14.16
N ILE A 210 9.07 3.28 -13.10
CA ILE A 210 7.94 3.95 -12.46
C ILE A 210 8.33 4.31 -11.05
N ALA A 211 8.39 5.61 -10.77
CA ALA A 211 8.50 6.13 -9.42
C ALA A 211 7.12 6.24 -8.80
N SER A 212 7.05 5.88 -7.52
CA SER A 212 5.86 6.02 -6.70
C SER A 212 6.25 6.59 -5.35
N VAL A 213 5.49 7.59 -4.89
CA VAL A 213 5.65 8.16 -3.55
C VAL A 213 4.29 8.22 -2.90
N VAL A 214 4.19 7.71 -1.69
CA VAL A 214 3.00 7.81 -0.84
C VAL A 214 3.31 8.62 0.40
N ALA A 215 2.29 9.24 0.99
CA ALA A 215 2.42 9.93 2.27
C ALA A 215 1.20 9.74 3.15
N SER A 216 1.40 9.58 4.46
CA SER A 216 0.34 9.53 5.46
C SER A 216 -0.51 10.80 5.42
N GLN A 217 -1.79 10.75 5.75
CA GLN A 217 -2.73 11.88 5.59
C GLN A 217 -3.58 12.20 6.82
N ASP A 218 -3.58 11.32 7.82
CA ASP A 218 -4.51 11.37 8.96
C ASP A 218 -3.76 11.38 10.30
N TRP A 219 -2.74 12.23 10.41
CA TRP A 219 -2.02 12.46 11.66
C TRP A 219 -3.01 12.73 12.82
N PRO A 220 -2.80 12.13 14.01
CA PRO A 220 -1.66 11.29 14.41
C PRO A 220 -1.79 9.79 14.10
N ASN A 221 -2.88 9.36 13.44
CA ASN A 221 -3.22 7.93 13.33
C ASN A 221 -2.42 7.16 12.29
N VAL A 222 -1.89 7.85 11.27
CA VAL A 222 -1.04 7.29 10.20
C VAL A 222 -1.60 6.04 9.52
N ALA A 223 -2.94 5.97 9.35
CA ALA A 223 -3.64 4.84 8.76
C ALA A 223 -4.01 5.08 7.29
N LYS A 224 -4.11 6.35 6.85
CA LYS A 224 -4.50 6.73 5.48
C LYS A 224 -3.32 7.29 4.71
N TYR A 225 -3.15 6.88 3.45
CA TYR A 225 -2.07 7.33 2.58
C TYR A 225 -2.58 7.79 1.22
N ASN A 226 -2.10 8.94 0.76
CA ASN A 226 -2.25 9.35 -0.64
C ASN A 226 -0.99 8.98 -1.41
N GLY A 227 -1.08 8.90 -2.73
CA GLY A 227 0.03 8.48 -3.55
C GLY A 227 0.08 9.17 -4.91
N VAL A 228 1.31 9.42 -5.37
CA VAL A 228 1.63 10.01 -6.66
C VAL A 228 2.56 9.06 -7.41
N VAL A 229 2.35 8.94 -8.71
CA VAL A 229 3.19 8.14 -9.62
C VAL A 229 3.69 8.96 -10.78
N ARG A 230 4.89 8.63 -11.25
CA ARG A 230 5.50 9.20 -12.46
C ARG A 230 6.23 8.11 -13.24
N ALA A 231 6.17 8.19 -14.56
CA ALA A 231 7.10 7.47 -15.41
C ALA A 231 8.39 8.29 -15.50
N GLN A 232 9.53 7.61 -15.43
CA GLN A 232 10.86 8.22 -15.53
C GLN A 232 11.76 7.37 -16.43
N GLY A 233 12.99 7.83 -16.66
CA GLY A 233 13.92 7.21 -17.59
C GLY A 233 14.07 5.70 -17.39
N HIS A 234 14.40 5.01 -18.48
CA HIS A 234 14.63 3.56 -18.45
C HIS A 234 15.71 3.23 -17.40
N ARG A 235 15.40 2.31 -16.48
CA ARG A 235 16.27 1.89 -15.36
C ARG A 235 16.87 3.02 -14.52
N GLN A 236 16.26 4.20 -14.54
CA GLN A 236 16.61 5.28 -13.64
C GLN A 236 16.11 4.94 -12.23
N GLU A 237 17.01 4.85 -11.25
CA GLU A 237 16.66 4.57 -9.85
C GLU A 237 16.26 5.84 -9.10
N LEU A 238 16.93 6.97 -9.33
CA LEU A 238 16.63 8.21 -8.63
C LEU A 238 15.26 8.76 -9.07
N ILE A 239 14.45 9.21 -8.11
CA ILE A 239 13.11 9.70 -8.38
C ILE A 239 13.17 11.06 -9.09
N ASP A 240 12.75 11.09 -10.34
CA ASP A 240 12.66 12.33 -11.11
C ASP A 240 11.44 13.17 -10.68
N GLY A 241 11.61 14.49 -10.61
CA GLY A 241 10.56 15.42 -10.20
C GLY A 241 10.06 15.23 -8.75
N LEU A 242 10.92 14.74 -7.85
CA LEU A 242 10.55 14.48 -6.44
C LEU A 242 10.04 15.74 -5.73
N GLU A 243 10.58 16.92 -6.02
CA GLU A 243 10.14 18.19 -5.43
C GLU A 243 8.62 18.40 -5.60
N ASP A 244 8.11 18.25 -6.82
CA ASP A 244 6.69 18.50 -7.11
C ASP A 244 5.78 17.42 -6.52
N ILE A 245 6.24 16.17 -6.49
CA ILE A 245 5.54 15.07 -5.83
C ILE A 245 5.39 15.37 -4.33
N VAL A 246 6.47 15.80 -3.68
CA VAL A 246 6.47 16.13 -2.25
C VAL A 246 5.57 17.34 -1.98
N LYS A 247 5.60 18.39 -2.82
CA LYS A 247 4.67 19.54 -2.70
C LYS A 247 3.21 19.10 -2.75
N GLU A 248 2.85 18.22 -3.68
CA GLU A 248 1.47 17.70 -3.82
C GLU A 248 1.03 16.97 -2.56
N LEU A 249 1.88 16.09 -2.02
CA LEU A 249 1.59 15.29 -0.83
C LEU A 249 1.57 16.11 0.46
N LEU A 250 2.42 17.13 0.59
CA LEU A 250 2.40 18.08 1.72
C LEU A 250 1.10 18.88 1.75
N ARG A 251 0.67 19.43 0.60
CA ARG A 251 -0.63 20.13 0.50
C ARG A 251 -1.80 19.20 0.82
N ALA A 252 -1.75 17.95 0.37
CA ALA A 252 -2.77 16.97 0.70
C ALA A 252 -2.81 16.66 2.21
N PHE A 253 -1.64 16.56 2.86
CA PHE A 253 -1.54 16.34 4.30
C PHE A 253 -2.18 17.48 5.09
N GLU A 254 -1.94 18.74 4.71
CA GLU A 254 -2.56 19.89 5.39
C GLU A 254 -4.08 19.88 5.28
N GLN A 255 -4.59 19.52 4.11
CA GLN A 255 -6.03 19.41 3.89
C GLN A 255 -6.63 18.24 4.67
N GLY A 256 -5.95 17.09 4.73
CA GLY A 256 -6.41 15.88 5.39
C GLY A 256 -6.32 15.93 6.91
N SER A 257 -5.17 16.35 7.44
CA SER A 257 -4.89 16.40 8.88
C SER A 257 -5.32 17.71 9.55
N ARG A 258 -5.63 18.76 8.76
CA ARG A 258 -5.87 20.14 9.22
C ARG A 258 -4.71 20.72 10.03
N ARG A 259 -3.50 20.18 9.82
CA ARG A 259 -2.26 20.61 10.46
C ARG A 259 -1.16 20.73 9.41
N ARG A 260 -0.30 21.73 9.57
CA ARG A 260 0.95 21.84 8.82
C ARG A 260 1.96 20.84 9.40
N PRO A 261 2.67 20.05 8.57
CA PRO A 261 3.71 19.17 9.07
C PRO A 261 4.87 20.00 9.64
N LYS A 262 5.46 19.49 10.72
CA LYS A 262 6.62 20.07 11.41
C LYS A 262 7.89 19.27 11.17
N GLN A 263 7.75 17.99 10.91
CA GLN A 263 8.84 17.06 10.59
C GLN A 263 8.34 15.98 9.63
N LEU A 264 9.28 15.28 8.99
CA LEU A 264 8.97 14.17 8.10
C LEU A 264 9.89 12.96 8.30
N ILE A 265 9.34 11.79 8.00
CA ILE A 265 10.05 10.50 8.00
C ILE A 265 9.88 9.89 6.61
N PHE A 266 10.95 9.47 5.96
CA PHE A 266 10.94 9.03 4.58
C PHE A 266 11.52 7.62 4.44
N TYR A 267 10.69 6.64 4.09
CA TYR A 267 11.11 5.26 3.81
C TYR A 267 11.30 5.04 2.30
N ARG A 268 12.54 4.80 1.85
CA ARG A 268 12.89 4.60 0.44
C ARG A 268 13.27 3.14 0.16
N ASP A 269 12.41 2.39 -0.53
CA ASP A 269 12.69 1.02 -1.01
C ASP A 269 13.32 1.05 -2.41
N GLY A 270 14.15 0.08 -2.76
CA GLY A 270 14.73 -0.08 -4.10
C GLY A 270 16.19 0.39 -4.27
N VAL A 271 16.78 1.04 -3.27
CA VAL A 271 18.12 1.64 -3.37
C VAL A 271 19.20 0.70 -2.84
N SER A 272 20.26 0.49 -3.63
CA SER A 272 21.47 -0.25 -3.21
C SER A 272 22.48 0.67 -2.50
N GLU A 273 23.38 0.09 -1.68
CA GLU A 273 24.39 0.85 -0.93
C GLU A 273 25.25 1.76 -1.83
N GLY A 274 25.61 1.29 -3.02
CA GLY A 274 26.38 2.07 -4.01
C GLY A 274 25.69 3.35 -4.51
N GLN A 275 24.39 3.50 -4.23
CA GLN A 275 23.59 4.65 -4.64
C GLN A 275 23.27 5.61 -3.48
N PHE A 276 23.66 5.29 -2.24
CA PHE A 276 23.33 6.12 -1.05
C PHE A 276 23.80 7.56 -1.19
N LYS A 277 25.03 7.75 -1.68
CA LYS A 277 25.58 9.10 -1.94
C LYS A 277 24.70 9.89 -2.91
N GLN A 278 24.24 9.26 -3.99
CA GLN A 278 23.38 9.92 -4.96
C GLN A 278 22.02 10.31 -4.36
N VAL A 279 21.43 9.45 -3.54
CA VAL A 279 20.19 9.77 -2.82
C VAL A 279 20.37 10.97 -1.88
N LEU A 280 21.48 10.99 -1.11
CA LEU A 280 21.84 12.10 -0.22
C LEU A 280 22.03 13.42 -0.97
N GLU A 281 22.67 13.38 -2.14
CA GLU A 281 23.02 14.57 -2.93
C GLU A 281 21.92 15.01 -3.90
N GLN A 282 20.94 14.15 -4.22
CA GLN A 282 19.96 14.41 -5.28
C GLN A 282 18.50 14.25 -4.82
N GLU A 283 18.12 13.26 -4.02
CA GLU A 283 16.71 13.12 -3.58
C GLU A 283 16.40 13.97 -2.35
N ILE A 284 17.27 13.97 -1.33
CA ILE A 284 17.04 14.75 -0.10
C ILE A 284 16.93 16.26 -0.38
N PRO A 285 17.78 16.88 -1.23
CA PRO A 285 17.65 18.29 -1.57
C PRO A 285 16.31 18.64 -2.26
N GLU A 286 15.73 17.73 -3.04
CA GLU A 286 14.41 17.95 -3.67
C GLU A 286 13.29 18.00 -2.62
N ILE A 287 13.38 17.19 -1.56
CA ILE A 287 12.47 17.25 -0.41
C ILE A 287 12.62 18.61 0.30
N GLU A 288 13.85 19.08 0.51
CA GLU A 288 14.12 20.39 1.12
C GLU A 288 13.61 21.54 0.26
N LYS A 289 13.78 21.49 -1.07
CA LYS A 289 13.23 22.48 -2.01
C LYS A 289 11.71 22.54 -1.91
N ALA A 290 11.04 21.39 -1.93
CA ALA A 290 9.59 21.30 -1.80
C ALA A 290 9.09 21.94 -0.50
N TRP A 291 9.73 21.61 0.62
CA TRP A 291 9.40 22.17 1.92
C TRP A 291 9.64 23.67 1.97
N LYS A 292 10.82 24.14 1.54
CA LYS A 292 11.18 25.56 1.51
C LYS A 292 10.22 26.36 0.62
N ALA A 293 9.81 25.81 -0.52
CA ALA A 293 8.88 26.46 -1.43
C ALA A 293 7.48 26.66 -0.82
N LEU A 294 7.00 25.74 0.03
CA LEU A 294 5.70 25.86 0.68
C LEU A 294 5.75 26.67 1.99
N TYR A 295 6.88 26.63 2.69
CA TYR A 295 6.95 27.01 4.09
C TYR A 295 8.02 28.03 4.43
N ASN A 296 8.92 28.32 3.51
CA ASN A 296 10.08 29.20 3.69
C ASN A 296 10.95 28.83 4.92
N GLU A 297 11.00 27.54 5.25
CA GLU A 297 11.75 26.98 6.37
C GLU A 297 12.54 25.74 5.90
N LYS A 298 13.45 25.22 6.73
CA LYS A 298 14.08 23.90 6.50
C LYS A 298 13.26 22.81 7.20
N PRO A 299 13.01 21.66 6.56
CA PRO A 299 12.38 20.50 7.21
C PRO A 299 13.33 19.84 8.21
N GLN A 300 12.75 19.16 9.21
CA GLN A 300 13.46 18.09 9.93
C GLN A 300 13.18 16.75 9.23
N ILE A 301 14.22 16.12 8.70
CA ILE A 301 14.13 14.89 7.90
C ILE A 301 14.75 13.72 8.65
N THR A 302 14.03 12.61 8.77
CA THR A 302 14.62 11.27 8.96
C THR A 302 14.46 10.48 7.67
N PHE A 303 15.56 10.17 6.99
CA PHE A 303 15.57 9.45 5.72
C PHE A 303 16.14 8.04 5.90
N ILE A 304 15.35 7.03 5.54
CA ILE A 304 15.62 5.62 5.82
C ILE A 304 15.51 4.84 4.52
N VAL A 305 16.59 4.22 4.09
CA VAL A 305 16.56 3.24 3.00
C VAL A 305 16.07 1.89 3.54
N VAL A 306 15.19 1.25 2.78
CA VAL A 306 14.60 -0.06 3.09
C VAL A 306 15.12 -1.07 2.07
N GLN A 307 15.79 -2.12 2.54
CA GLN A 307 16.32 -3.18 1.70
C GLN A 307 15.72 -4.51 2.11
N LYS A 308 14.72 -4.95 1.35
CA LYS A 308 14.07 -6.26 1.55
C LYS A 308 14.80 -7.41 0.85
N ARG A 309 15.57 -7.11 -0.19
CA ARG A 309 16.22 -8.10 -1.07
C ARG A 309 17.73 -8.10 -0.83
N HIS A 310 18.17 -8.89 0.14
CA HIS A 310 19.58 -9.13 0.44
C HIS A 310 19.83 -10.61 0.78
N HIS A 311 21.11 -10.94 0.97
CA HIS A 311 21.56 -12.31 1.23
C HIS A 311 21.56 -12.70 2.71
N THR A 312 21.51 -11.73 3.64
CA THR A 312 21.48 -11.99 5.09
C THR A 312 20.26 -12.83 5.51
N ARG A 313 20.50 -13.87 6.30
CA ARG A 313 19.48 -14.71 6.94
C ARG A 313 19.83 -14.87 8.41
N LEU A 314 18.81 -14.83 9.27
CA LEU A 314 18.95 -14.96 10.70
C LEU A 314 18.27 -16.26 11.14
N PHE A 315 18.94 -16.99 12.03
CA PHE A 315 18.47 -18.26 12.56
C PHE A 315 18.44 -18.18 14.09
N PRO A 316 17.41 -18.75 14.74
CA PRO A 316 17.35 -18.77 16.19
C PRO A 316 18.47 -19.67 16.75
N SER A 317 19.14 -19.22 17.81
CA SER A 317 20.14 -20.01 18.54
C SER A 317 19.54 -21.17 19.32
N ASP A 318 18.26 -21.07 19.68
CA ASP A 318 17.55 -22.01 20.52
C ASP A 318 16.04 -22.01 20.20
N ARG A 319 15.32 -23.02 20.71
CA ARG A 319 13.90 -23.20 20.44
C ARG A 319 12.99 -22.11 21.02
N ARG A 320 13.41 -21.41 22.08
CA ARG A 320 12.61 -20.32 22.69
C ARG A 320 12.63 -19.05 21.83
N SER A 321 13.73 -18.85 21.12
CA SER A 321 13.93 -17.76 20.16
C SER A 321 13.31 -18.06 18.77
N ALA A 322 12.61 -19.18 18.63
CA ALA A 322 12.03 -19.64 17.37
C ALA A 322 10.49 -19.54 17.37
N ASP A 323 9.93 -19.12 16.23
CA ASP A 323 8.51 -19.24 15.97
C ASP A 323 8.09 -20.69 15.65
N ARG A 324 6.80 -20.91 15.42
CA ARG A 324 6.24 -22.25 15.13
C ARG A 324 6.80 -22.89 13.87
N THR A 325 7.37 -22.11 12.95
CA THR A 325 7.96 -22.57 11.70
C THR A 325 9.48 -22.76 11.79
N GLY A 326 10.08 -22.45 12.94
CA GLY A 326 11.53 -22.50 13.14
C GLY A 326 12.27 -21.23 12.68
N ASN A 327 11.53 -20.17 12.34
CA ASN A 327 12.12 -18.86 12.04
C ASN A 327 12.37 -18.06 13.31
N ILE A 328 13.14 -16.99 13.22
CA ILE A 328 13.24 -15.99 14.30
C ILE A 328 11.88 -15.34 14.59
N LEU A 329 11.69 -14.88 15.82
CA LEU A 329 10.43 -14.27 16.25
C LEU A 329 10.19 -12.91 15.57
N PRO A 330 8.91 -12.55 15.27
CA PRO A 330 8.58 -11.19 14.86
C PRO A 330 8.99 -10.17 15.92
N GLY A 331 9.60 -9.07 15.50
CA GLY A 331 10.17 -8.06 16.39
C GLY A 331 11.64 -8.28 16.71
N THR A 332 12.27 -9.36 16.19
CA THR A 332 13.72 -9.54 16.29
C THR A 332 14.45 -8.42 15.56
N VAL A 333 15.34 -7.75 16.28
CA VAL A 333 16.23 -6.70 15.77
C VAL A 333 17.69 -7.13 15.92
N ILE A 334 18.51 -6.78 14.93
CA ILE A 334 19.98 -6.82 14.99
C ILE A 334 20.50 -5.46 14.53
N ASP A 335 21.21 -4.75 15.39
CA ASP A 335 21.80 -3.44 15.14
C ASP A 335 23.31 -3.40 15.51
N ARG A 336 23.92 -4.58 15.66
CA ARG A 336 25.32 -4.76 16.05
C ARG A 336 25.97 -5.89 15.25
N ASN A 337 27.31 -5.89 15.24
CA ASN A 337 28.20 -6.91 14.66
C ASN A 337 28.11 -7.03 13.13
N ILE A 338 26.96 -7.44 12.60
CA ILE A 338 26.72 -7.62 11.16
C ILE A 338 26.20 -6.36 10.47
N CYS A 339 25.96 -5.31 11.25
CA CYS A 339 25.58 -3.97 10.82
C CYS A 339 26.83 -3.15 10.48
N HIS A 340 26.63 -2.00 9.85
CA HIS A 340 27.71 -1.09 9.47
C HIS A 340 28.48 -0.64 10.71
N PRO A 341 29.84 -0.58 10.68
CA PRO A 341 30.64 -0.28 11.87
C PRO A 341 30.46 1.14 12.40
N THR A 342 30.00 2.08 11.58
CA THR A 342 29.91 3.52 11.93
C THR A 342 28.60 4.19 11.55
N GLU A 343 27.78 3.55 10.72
CA GLU A 343 26.54 4.16 10.22
C GLU A 343 25.37 3.59 11.01
N PHE A 344 24.23 4.28 10.97
CA PHE A 344 23.05 3.82 11.68
C PHE A 344 22.22 2.92 10.77
N ASP A 345 22.42 1.62 10.90
CA ASP A 345 21.61 0.59 10.24
C ASP A 345 21.15 -0.50 11.22
N PHE A 346 20.09 -1.22 10.83
CA PHE A 346 19.59 -2.35 11.60
C PHE A 346 18.78 -3.30 10.72
N PHE A 347 18.82 -4.58 11.06
CA PHE A 347 17.91 -5.59 10.54
C PHE A 347 16.71 -5.72 11.47
N LEU A 348 15.50 -5.75 10.90
CA LEU A 348 14.26 -6.00 11.63
C LEU A 348 13.46 -7.13 10.95
N CYS A 349 13.21 -8.21 11.68
CA CYS A 349 12.24 -9.22 11.28
C CYS A 349 10.88 -8.88 11.86
N SER A 350 10.10 -8.05 11.17
CA SER A 350 8.82 -7.57 11.70
C SER A 350 7.64 -8.55 11.60
N HIS A 351 7.81 -9.69 10.92
CA HIS A 351 6.70 -10.58 10.51
C HIS A 351 6.97 -12.03 10.88
N ALA A 352 5.88 -12.80 11.06
CA ALA A 352 5.99 -14.24 11.33
C ALA A 352 6.28 -15.02 10.04
N GLY A 353 7.20 -15.98 10.12
CA GLY A 353 7.49 -16.91 9.04
C GLY A 353 6.28 -17.79 8.77
N ILE A 354 5.76 -17.81 7.55
CA ILE A 354 4.67 -18.72 7.15
C ILE A 354 5.25 -19.93 6.43
N LYS A 355 6.24 -19.70 5.57
CA LYS A 355 6.87 -20.73 4.74
C LYS A 355 8.29 -20.32 4.41
N GLY A 356 9.21 -21.28 4.44
CA GLY A 356 10.63 -21.05 4.19
C GLY A 356 11.30 -20.21 5.28
N THR A 357 12.48 -19.68 4.97
CA THR A 357 13.25 -18.83 5.89
C THR A 357 12.82 -17.37 5.75
N SER A 358 12.45 -16.75 6.86
CA SER A 358 12.15 -15.33 6.96
C SER A 358 13.34 -14.50 6.50
N ARG A 359 13.04 -13.43 5.75
CA ARG A 359 14.03 -12.41 5.38
C ARG A 359 13.81 -11.21 6.28
N PRO A 360 14.66 -10.96 7.29
CA PRO A 360 14.60 -9.69 8.00
C PRO A 360 14.83 -8.57 6.99
N THR A 361 14.20 -7.42 7.17
CA THR A 361 14.43 -6.26 6.32
C THR A 361 15.57 -5.44 6.91
N HIS A 362 16.49 -5.00 6.07
CA HIS A 362 17.59 -4.12 6.46
C HIS A 362 17.15 -2.66 6.27
N TYR A 363 17.36 -1.85 7.28
CA TYR A 363 17.05 -0.42 7.30
C TYR A 363 18.33 0.34 7.52
N HIS A 364 18.59 1.33 6.67
CA HIS A 364 19.79 2.15 6.73
C HIS A 364 19.40 3.63 6.80
N VAL A 365 19.82 4.33 7.84
CA VAL A 365 19.47 5.74 8.07
C VAL A 365 20.51 6.63 7.40
N LEU A 366 20.12 7.31 6.33
CA LEU A 366 21.02 8.21 5.59
C LEU A 366 21.06 9.63 6.19
N ARG A 367 20.00 10.05 6.86
CA ARG A 367 19.90 11.35 7.53
C ARG A 367 18.90 11.26 8.68
N ASP A 368 19.19 11.91 9.79
CA ASP A 368 18.27 11.99 10.92
C ASP A 368 18.35 13.32 11.69
N ASP A 369 17.62 14.32 11.21
CA ASP A 369 17.50 15.61 11.88
C ASP A 369 16.60 15.56 13.13
N ASN A 370 15.74 14.53 13.22
CA ASN A 370 14.82 14.32 14.34
C ASN A 370 15.50 13.65 15.55
N LYS A 371 16.76 13.22 15.41
CA LYS A 371 17.62 12.67 16.47
C LYS A 371 16.98 11.49 17.20
N PHE A 372 16.47 10.53 16.43
CA PHE A 372 15.97 9.27 16.98
C PHE A 372 17.10 8.52 17.71
N THR A 373 16.74 7.90 18.84
CA THR A 373 17.54 6.81 19.40
C THR A 373 17.35 5.55 18.56
N ALA A 374 18.32 4.62 18.64
CA ALA A 374 18.23 3.31 18.01
C ALA A 374 16.90 2.61 18.35
N ASP A 375 16.63 2.45 19.65
CA ASP A 375 15.38 1.85 20.16
C ASP A 375 14.14 2.58 19.66
N GLY A 376 14.19 3.92 19.60
CA GLY A 376 13.08 4.76 19.15
C GLY A 376 12.71 4.51 17.70
N LEU A 377 13.71 4.50 16.81
CA LEU A 377 13.48 4.29 15.38
C LEU A 377 13.11 2.84 15.04
N GLN A 378 13.76 1.87 15.70
CA GLN A 378 13.46 0.46 15.57
C GLN A 378 12.02 0.16 16.02
N SER A 379 11.62 0.70 17.19
CA SER A 379 10.25 0.57 17.71
C SER A 379 9.23 1.26 16.83
N LEU A 380 9.51 2.47 16.33
CA LEU A 380 8.66 3.17 15.37
C LEU A 380 8.43 2.31 14.13
N THR A 381 9.51 1.83 13.51
CA THR A 381 9.46 1.03 12.28
C THR A 381 8.70 -0.27 12.48
N TYR A 382 8.93 -0.95 13.61
CA TYR A 382 8.21 -2.17 13.96
C TYR A 382 6.72 -1.93 14.22
N ASN A 383 6.37 -0.89 14.98
CA ASN A 383 4.98 -0.54 15.26
C ASN A 383 4.22 -0.18 13.98
N LEU A 384 4.85 0.58 13.08
CA LEU A 384 4.27 0.88 11.77
C LEU A 384 3.93 -0.40 11.00
N CYS A 385 4.72 -1.48 11.08
CA CYS A 385 4.42 -2.74 10.38
C CYS A 385 3.06 -3.36 10.71
N TYR A 386 2.42 -2.96 11.82
CA TYR A 386 1.07 -3.38 12.20
C TYR A 386 -0.06 -2.51 11.63
N MET A 387 0.27 -1.37 11.01
CA MET A 387 -0.69 -0.41 10.45
C MET A 387 -0.97 -0.65 8.95
N TYR A 388 -0.55 -1.79 8.41
CA TYR A 388 -0.85 -2.15 7.04
C TYR A 388 -2.33 -2.53 6.88
N SER A 389 -3.07 -1.74 6.11
CA SER A 389 -4.53 -1.76 6.04
C SER A 389 -5.11 -3.01 5.38
N ASN A 390 -4.31 -3.76 4.64
CA ASN A 390 -4.75 -4.88 3.81
C ASN A 390 -4.84 -6.23 4.53
N CYS A 391 -4.30 -6.34 5.75
CA CYS A 391 -4.38 -7.55 6.55
C CYS A 391 -4.32 -7.22 8.05
N THR A 392 -4.63 -8.20 8.88
CA THR A 392 -4.62 -8.08 10.34
C THR A 392 -3.33 -8.63 10.96
N ARG A 393 -2.22 -8.62 10.20
CA ARG A 393 -0.92 -9.16 10.60
C ARG A 393 0.16 -8.12 10.34
N SER A 394 1.20 -8.14 11.16
CA SER A 394 2.41 -7.39 10.86
C SER A 394 3.02 -7.86 9.53
N VAL A 395 3.46 -6.90 8.72
CA VAL A 395 4.10 -7.13 7.42
C VAL A 395 5.62 -6.96 7.48
N SER A 396 6.31 -7.45 6.46
CA SER A 396 7.78 -7.57 6.45
C SER A 396 8.54 -6.25 6.31
N ILE A 397 7.88 -5.17 5.91
CA ILE A 397 8.49 -3.85 5.69
C ILE A 397 7.52 -2.79 6.22
N ALA A 398 8.01 -1.57 6.49
CA ALA A 398 7.15 -0.49 6.95
C ALA A 398 6.05 -0.22 5.90
N PRO A 399 4.77 -0.02 6.30
CA PRO A 399 3.67 0.16 5.35
C PRO A 399 3.84 1.28 4.34
N PRO A 400 4.47 2.45 4.65
CA PRO A 400 4.74 3.46 3.63
C PRO A 400 5.49 2.88 2.42
N ALA A 401 6.59 2.16 2.65
CA ALA A 401 7.35 1.50 1.58
C ALA A 401 6.51 0.42 0.87
N TYR A 402 5.72 -0.35 1.63
CA TYR A 402 4.82 -1.36 1.05
C TYR A 402 3.78 -0.72 0.10
N TYR A 403 3.17 0.39 0.53
CA TYR A 403 2.17 1.11 -0.24
C TYR A 403 2.77 1.74 -1.50
N ALA A 404 3.99 2.29 -1.43
CA ALA A 404 4.72 2.78 -2.62
C ALA A 404 4.88 1.65 -3.64
N HIS A 405 5.46 0.51 -3.24
CA HIS A 405 5.62 -0.65 -4.14
C HIS A 405 4.28 -1.12 -4.75
N LYS A 406 3.18 -1.13 -3.98
CA LYS A 406 1.85 -1.48 -4.53
C LYS A 406 1.34 -0.46 -5.54
N LEU A 407 1.61 0.82 -5.31
CA LEU A 407 1.24 1.90 -6.20
C LEU A 407 2.08 1.87 -7.49
N ALA A 408 3.40 1.64 -7.41
CA ALA A 408 4.24 1.42 -8.59
C ALA A 408 3.76 0.22 -9.42
N PHE A 409 3.48 -0.91 -8.77
CA PHE A 409 2.94 -2.09 -9.45
C PHE A 409 1.58 -1.81 -10.09
N ARG A 410 0.72 -1.01 -9.45
CA ARG A 410 -0.55 -0.58 -10.04
C ARG A 410 -0.32 0.29 -11.28
N ALA A 411 0.57 1.27 -11.20
CA ALA A 411 0.88 2.17 -12.31
C ALA A 411 1.53 1.47 -13.50
N ARG A 412 2.18 0.31 -13.32
CA ARG A 412 2.68 -0.51 -14.43
C ARG A 412 1.57 -0.94 -15.38
N PHE A 413 0.34 -1.14 -14.90
CA PHE A 413 -0.81 -1.43 -15.77
C PHE A 413 -1.26 -0.24 -16.63
N TYR A 414 -0.75 0.96 -16.36
CA TYR A 414 -1.10 2.17 -17.11
C TYR A 414 -0.17 2.43 -18.30
N VAL A 415 0.98 1.75 -18.37
CA VAL A 415 2.03 1.99 -19.38
C VAL A 415 1.66 1.42 -20.76
N ASN A 416 0.81 0.38 -20.83
CA ASN A 416 0.58 -0.43 -22.04
C ASN A 416 -0.22 0.26 -23.18
N GLN A 417 -0.22 1.59 -23.27
CA GLN A 417 -0.84 2.34 -24.37
C GLN A 417 0.18 2.93 -25.35
N GLY A 418 1.10 2.11 -25.87
CA GLY A 418 1.99 2.54 -26.95
C GLY A 418 2.04 1.61 -28.16
N SER A 419 1.83 0.30 -27.98
CA SER A 419 2.18 -0.67 -29.03
C SER A 419 1.04 -1.08 -29.96
N ASP A 420 -0.23 -0.98 -29.55
CA ASP A 420 -1.31 -1.69 -30.25
C ASP A 420 -2.22 -0.77 -31.09
N VAL A 421 -1.92 0.53 -31.17
CA VAL A 421 -2.65 1.52 -32.01
C VAL A 421 -1.74 2.38 -32.90
N ALA A 422 -0.44 2.09 -32.94
CA ALA A 422 0.52 2.80 -33.79
C ALA A 422 1.43 1.83 -34.56
N SER A 423 0.86 0.81 -35.20
CA SER A 423 1.52 0.11 -36.30
C SER A 423 1.40 0.92 -37.61
N SER A 424 1.89 2.16 -37.59
CA SER A 424 2.29 2.93 -38.76
C SER A 424 2.94 4.24 -38.33
N SER A 425 4.18 4.44 -38.76
CA SER A 425 4.95 5.71 -38.84
C SER A 425 5.34 6.41 -37.52
N ASN A 426 6.59 6.24 -37.09
CA ASN A 426 7.61 7.32 -37.17
C ASN A 426 8.92 6.94 -36.44
N LEU A 427 9.99 6.77 -37.22
CA LEU A 427 11.38 6.71 -36.80
C LEU A 427 11.90 8.15 -36.53
N SER A 428 11.49 8.80 -35.44
CA SER A 428 12.09 10.07 -35.00
C SER A 428 11.67 10.51 -33.58
N ALA A 429 12.07 9.78 -32.55
CA ALA A 429 11.97 10.29 -31.17
C ALA A 429 13.10 9.75 -30.28
N ARG A 430 14.31 10.29 -30.43
CA ARG A 430 15.43 10.04 -29.51
C ARG A 430 15.72 11.22 -28.55
N ALA A 431 14.77 12.14 -28.38
CA ALA A 431 14.95 13.33 -27.53
C ALA A 431 13.76 13.67 -26.61
N ALA A 432 12.70 12.86 -26.55
CA ALA A 432 11.61 13.06 -25.61
C ALA A 432 11.73 12.05 -24.47
N GLY A 433 11.57 12.49 -23.22
CA GLY A 433 11.48 11.61 -22.06
C GLY A 433 10.36 10.57 -22.18
N PRO A 434 10.22 9.67 -21.21
CA PRO A 434 9.17 8.65 -21.27
C PRO A 434 7.79 9.30 -21.36
N ASN A 435 6.88 8.67 -22.12
CA ASN A 435 5.50 9.13 -22.22
C ASN A 435 4.89 9.25 -20.81
N PRO A 436 4.17 10.35 -20.51
CA PRO A 436 3.56 10.53 -19.21
C PRO A 436 2.51 9.45 -18.96
N LEU A 437 2.42 8.98 -17.72
CA LEU A 437 1.35 8.07 -17.31
C LEU A 437 -0.01 8.77 -17.45
N PRO A 438 -1.08 8.04 -17.82
CA PRO A 438 -2.41 8.61 -17.80
C PRO A 438 -2.76 9.10 -16.39
N GLN A 439 -3.42 10.24 -16.32
CA GLN A 439 -3.76 10.86 -15.05
C GLN A 439 -4.81 10.03 -14.31
N ILE A 440 -4.52 9.67 -13.06
CA ILE A 440 -5.53 9.09 -12.15
C ILE A 440 -6.62 10.14 -11.94
N LYS A 441 -7.88 9.71 -11.98
CA LYS A 441 -9.03 10.59 -11.78
C LYS A 441 -9.05 11.21 -10.38
N ASP A 442 -9.46 12.47 -10.30
CA ASP A 442 -9.39 13.28 -9.07
C ASP A 442 -10.15 12.66 -7.89
N GLU A 443 -11.23 11.94 -8.17
CA GLU A 443 -12.03 11.20 -7.20
C GLU A 443 -11.21 10.17 -6.42
N LEU A 444 -10.12 9.66 -7.03
CA LEU A 444 -9.31 8.58 -6.48
C LEU A 444 -7.95 9.05 -5.97
N LYS A 445 -7.45 10.23 -6.38
CA LYS A 445 -6.13 10.76 -5.97
C LYS A 445 -5.95 10.84 -4.45
N ARG A 446 -7.04 11.07 -3.73
CA ARG A 446 -7.08 11.18 -2.25
C ARG A 446 -7.47 9.88 -1.54
N SER A 447 -7.39 8.76 -2.25
CA SER A 447 -7.84 7.46 -1.78
C SER A 447 -6.75 6.41 -1.94
N MET A 448 -6.81 5.36 -1.10
CA MET A 448 -5.89 4.23 -1.18
C MET A 448 -6.35 3.21 -2.23
N PHE A 449 -6.62 3.65 -3.47
CA PHE A 449 -7.17 2.79 -4.55
C PHE A 449 -6.25 1.61 -4.90
N TYR A 450 -4.94 1.76 -4.64
CA TYR A 450 -3.91 0.73 -4.79
C TYR A 450 -3.93 -0.34 -3.69
N CYS A 451 -4.80 -0.22 -2.68
CA CYS A 451 -5.01 -1.24 -1.66
C CYS A 451 -5.65 -2.54 -2.20
#